data_AF-A0A330MPK0-F1
#
_entry.id   AF-A0A330MPK0-F1
#
_cell.length_a   1.000
_cell.length_b   1.000
_cell.length_c   1.000
_cell.angle_alpha   90.00
_cell.angle_beta   90.00
_cell.angle_gamma   90.00
#
_symmetry.space_group_name_H-M   'P 1'
#
loop_
_entity.id
_entity.type
_entity.pdbx_description
1 polymer ?
#
loop_
_entity_poly.entity_id
_entity_poly.type
_entity_poly.pdbx_seq_one_letter_code
_entity_poly.pdbx_strand_id
1 'polypeptide(L)'
;MKKILSVFTILFFLGNQLSWACDLCKKNQPAGFENITHGSGPSGPMDYIIIWSGVVIVVATLFLSIKYLIKPKEGNPDHIKNIVKNEGF
;
A
#
# COMPACT_ATOMS: atom_id res chain seq x y z
N MET A 1 6.13 -18.42 18.66
CA MET A 1 5.63 -17.12 18.17
C MET A 1 6.60 -15.96 18.41
N LYS A 2 7.06 -15.69 19.65
CA LYS A 2 7.97 -14.56 19.95
C LYS A 2 9.27 -14.53 19.11
N LYS A 3 9.88 -15.70 18.85
CA LYS A 3 11.08 -15.83 18.01
C LYS A 3 10.81 -15.48 16.53
N ILE A 4 9.65 -15.88 16.01
CA ILE A 4 9.23 -15.56 14.63
C ILE A 4 8.97 -14.06 14.51
N LEU A 5 8.27 -13.47 15.48
CA LEU A 5 8.03 -12.02 15.52
C LEU A 5 9.36 -11.25 15.57
N SER A 6 10.32 -11.68 16.40
CA SER A 6 11.66 -11.07 16.45
C SER A 6 12.40 -11.14 15.12
N VAL A 7 12.31 -12.27 14.40
CA VAL A 7 12.93 -12.42 13.07
C VAL A 7 12.30 -11.47 12.05
N PHE A 8 10.97 -11.34 12.04
CA PHE A 8 10.28 -10.37 11.18
C PHE A 8 10.66 -8.93 11.49
N THR A 9 10.77 -8.57 12.77
CA THR A 9 11.23 -7.23 13.18
C THR A 9 12.66 -6.97 12.70
N ILE A 10 13.57 -7.92 12.86
CA ILE A 10 14.96 -7.79 12.41
C ILE A 10 15.04 -7.62 10.88
N LEU A 11 14.28 -8.41 10.11
CA LEU A 11 14.19 -8.29 8.65
C LEU A 11 13.63 -6.95 8.20
N PHE A 12 12.62 -6.42 8.91
CA PHE A 12 12.03 -5.11 8.61
C PHE A 12 13.03 -3.97 8.81
N PHE A 13 13.80 -3.97 9.91
CA PHE A 13 14.82 -2.96 10.14
C PHE A 13 16.03 -3.09 9.20
N LEU A 14 16.42 -4.31 8.82
CA LEU A 14 17.47 -4.56 7.83
C LEU A 14 17.08 -4.08 6.42
N GLY A 15 15.79 -4.06 6.08
CA GLY A 15 15.29 -3.53 4.81
C GLY A 15 15.22 -2.00 4.71
N ASN A 16 15.37 -1.28 5.82
CA ASN A 16 15.27 0.19 5.88
C ASN A 16 16.63 0.88 5.68
N GLN A 17 17.45 0.40 4.74
CA GLN A 17 18.72 1.07 4.46
C GLN A 17 18.48 2.29 3.56
N LEU A 18 18.53 3.47 4.19
CA LEU A 18 18.90 4.77 3.60
C LEU A 18 17.98 5.35 2.52
N SER A 19 16.90 5.98 2.98
CA SER A 19 15.96 6.79 2.17
C SER A 19 16.43 8.22 1.85
N TRP A 20 17.70 8.56 2.13
CA TRP A 20 18.22 9.93 2.02
C TRP A 20 18.89 10.17 0.67
N ALA A 21 18.43 11.20 -0.04
CA ALA A 21 18.94 11.53 -1.37
C ALA A 21 20.33 12.15 -1.35
N CYS A 22 21.24 11.55 -2.12
CA CYS A 22 22.48 12.21 -2.51
C CYS A 22 22.19 13.39 -3.45
N ASP A 23 23.16 14.29 -3.64
CA ASP A 23 22.95 15.51 -4.42
C ASP A 23 22.58 15.23 -5.89
N LEU A 24 23.08 14.13 -6.46
CA LEU A 24 22.70 13.69 -7.80
C LEU A 24 21.24 13.25 -7.85
N CYS A 25 20.77 12.50 -6.85
CA CYS A 25 19.37 12.11 -6.74
C CYS A 25 18.47 13.34 -6.60
N LYS A 26 18.82 14.29 -5.72
CA LYS A 26 18.06 15.54 -5.55
C LYS A 26 17.85 16.30 -6.86
N LYS A 27 18.90 16.38 -7.69
CA LYS A 27 18.84 17.06 -8.99
C LYS A 27 17.99 16.34 -10.04
N ASN A 28 17.90 15.01 -9.96
CA ASN A 28 17.20 14.18 -10.94
C ASN A 28 15.76 13.83 -10.54
N GLN A 29 15.35 14.09 -9.30
CA GLN A 29 13.96 13.91 -8.85
C GLN A 29 13.08 15.10 -9.31
N PRO A 30 11.78 14.87 -9.52
CA PRO A 30 10.82 15.94 -9.76
C PRO A 30 10.65 16.84 -8.52
N ALA A 31 10.18 18.07 -8.77
CA ALA A 31 9.97 19.07 -7.73
C ALA A 31 9.05 18.54 -6.61
N GLY A 32 9.50 18.63 -5.35
CA GLY A 32 8.79 18.12 -4.17
C GLY A 32 9.22 16.71 -3.73
N PHE A 33 10.02 15.99 -4.52
CA PHE A 33 10.51 14.63 -4.21
C PHE A 33 12.03 14.55 -4.09
N GLU A 34 12.75 15.67 -4.13
CA GLU A 34 14.21 15.73 -4.19
C GLU A 34 14.90 15.02 -3.04
N ASN A 35 14.31 15.05 -1.84
CA ASN A 35 14.89 14.45 -0.64
C ASN A 35 14.55 12.97 -0.46
N ILE A 36 13.79 12.38 -1.38
CA ILE A 36 13.33 10.99 -1.30
C ILE A 36 14.17 10.15 -2.26
N THR A 37 15.01 9.24 -1.75
CA THR A 37 15.53 8.16 -2.60
C THR A 37 14.48 7.09 -2.74
N HIS A 38 14.03 6.88 -3.96
CA HIS A 38 13.59 5.54 -4.33
C HIS A 38 14.83 4.74 -4.73
N GLY A 39 14.82 3.44 -4.40
CA GLY A 39 15.85 2.51 -4.90
C GLY A 39 15.88 2.49 -6.42
N SER A 40 16.82 1.74 -7.00
CA SER A 40 16.88 1.55 -8.45
C SER A 40 15.50 1.18 -8.99
N GLY A 41 15.05 1.94 -9.99
CA GLY A 41 13.81 1.63 -10.71
C GLY A 41 13.89 0.26 -11.42
N PRO A 42 12.81 -0.12 -12.12
CA PRO A 42 12.72 -1.42 -12.77
C PRO A 42 13.88 -1.57 -13.77
N SER A 43 14.65 -2.65 -13.63
CA SER A 43 15.87 -2.90 -14.40
C SER A 43 15.60 -3.53 -15.76
N GLY A 44 14.43 -4.16 -15.94
CA GLY A 44 14.03 -4.80 -17.18
C GLY A 44 12.52 -5.05 -17.33
N PRO A 45 12.08 -5.64 -18.45
CA PRO A 45 10.67 -5.83 -18.77
C PRO A 45 9.89 -6.65 -17.73
N MET A 46 10.54 -7.66 -17.13
CA MET A 46 9.92 -8.48 -16.10
C MET A 46 9.58 -7.69 -14.83
N ASP A 47 10.43 -6.74 -14.44
CA ASP A 47 10.19 -5.90 -13.27
C ASP A 47 8.96 -5.02 -13.49
N TYR A 48 8.78 -4.50 -14.71
CA TYR A 48 7.58 -3.74 -15.08
C TYR A 48 6.31 -4.60 -15.04
N ILE A 49 6.37 -5.85 -15.49
CA ILE A 49 5.21 -6.77 -15.43
C ILE A 49 4.77 -6.98 -13.98
N ILE A 50 5.74 -7.23 -13.08
CA ILE A 50 5.47 -7.44 -11.66
C ILE A 50 4.84 -6.19 -11.05
N ILE A 51 5.45 -5.01 -11.27
CA ILE A 51 4.93 -3.75 -10.74
C ILE A 51 3.52 -3.47 -11.23
N TRP A 52 3.26 -3.60 -12.54
CA TRP A 52 1.93 -3.35 -13.10
C TRP A 52 0.88 -4.34 -12.62
N SER A 53 1.25 -5.62 -12.43
CA SER A 53 0.35 -6.59 -11.80
C SER A 53 -0.03 -6.18 -10.38
N GLY A 54 0.94 -5.69 -9.59
CA GLY A 54 0.71 -5.14 -8.26
C GLY A 54 -0.23 -3.94 -8.28
N VAL A 55 0.00 -3.00 -9.20
CA VAL A 55 -0.89 -1.83 -9.40
C VAL A 55 -2.32 -2.26 -9.67
N VAL A 56 -2.52 -3.23 -10.58
CA VAL A 56 -3.87 -3.75 -10.90
C VAL A 56 -4.54 -4.35 -9.67
N ILE A 57 -3.82 -5.15 -8.89
CA ILE A 57 -4.35 -5.76 -7.66
C ILE A 57 -4.74 -4.68 -6.63
N VAL A 58 -3.88 -3.68 -6.40
CA VAL A 58 -4.15 -2.59 -5.46
C VAL A 58 -5.37 -1.78 -5.90
N VAL A 59 -5.46 -1.42 -7.18
CA VAL A 59 -6.60 -0.67 -7.71
C VAL A 59 -7.89 -1.49 -7.59
N ALA A 60 -7.86 -2.78 -7.91
CA ALA A 60 -9.02 -3.66 -7.79
C ALA A 60 -9.49 -3.79 -6.33
N THR A 61 -8.55 -4.02 -5.40
CA THR A 61 -8.86 -4.16 -3.97
C THR A 61 -9.37 -2.86 -3.37
N LEU A 62 -8.75 -1.71 -3.71
CA LEU A 62 -9.23 -0.40 -3.29
C LEU A 62 -10.64 -0.11 -3.81
N PHE A 63 -10.89 -0.38 -5.09
CA PHE A 63 -12.21 -0.24 -5.69
C PHE A 63 -13.26 -1.08 -4.97
N LEU A 64 -12.97 -2.36 -4.71
CA LEU A 64 -13.89 -3.25 -4.00
C LEU A 64 -14.11 -2.82 -2.55
N SER A 65 -13.05 -2.39 -1.86
CA SER A 65 -13.13 -1.85 -0.50
C SER A 65 -14.10 -0.67 -0.44
N ILE A 66 -13.89 0.34 -1.29
CA ILE A 66 -14.77 1.52 -1.39
C ILE A 66 -16.20 1.10 -1.75
N LYS A 67 -16.37 0.25 -2.77
CA LYS A 67 -17.68 -0.24 -3.23
C LYS A 67 -18.47 -0.88 -2.09
N TYR A 68 -17.83 -1.72 -1.28
CA TYR A 68 -18.50 -2.43 -0.19
C TYR A 68 -18.67 -1.59 1.08
N LEU A 69 -17.87 -0.54 1.26
CA LEU A 69 -18.09 0.46 2.32
C LEU A 69 -19.28 1.37 1.99
N ILE A 70 -19.37 1.87 0.75
CA ILE A 70 -20.44 2.80 0.33
C ILE A 70 -21.77 2.06 0.15
N LYS A 71 -21.75 0.93 -0.55
CA LYS A 71 -22.95 0.15 -0.86
C LYS A 71 -22.71 -1.32 -0.57
N PRO A 72 -22.67 -1.70 0.73
CA PRO A 72 -22.70 -3.09 1.09
C PRO A 72 -24.00 -3.66 0.50
N LYS A 73 -23.90 -4.62 -0.43
CA LYS A 73 -25.05 -5.31 -1.02
C LYS A 73 -25.70 -6.29 -0.02
N GLU A 74 -25.66 -5.95 1.25
CA GLU A 74 -26.12 -6.75 2.36
C GLU A 74 -27.56 -6.33 2.69
N GLY A 75 -28.52 -7.13 2.20
CA GLY A 75 -29.95 -6.88 2.39
C GLY A 75 -30.51 -7.47 3.69
N ASN A 76 -29.70 -8.21 4.45
CA ASN A 76 -30.14 -8.80 5.71
C ASN A 76 -30.20 -7.73 6.82
N PRO A 77 -31.39 -7.40 7.34
CA PRO A 77 -31.55 -6.38 8.38
C PRO A 77 -30.78 -6.71 9.67
N ASP A 78 -30.55 -7.99 9.98
CA ASP A 78 -29.86 -8.43 11.20
C ASP A 78 -28.33 -8.49 11.05
N HIS A 79 -27.79 -8.05 9.92
CA HIS A 79 -26.35 -8.04 9.71
C HIS A 79 -25.67 -6.90 10.49
N ILE A 80 -24.52 -7.16 11.11
CA ILE A 80 -23.77 -6.19 11.96
C ILE A 80 -23.47 -4.85 11.26
N LYS A 81 -23.41 -4.84 9.92
CA LYS A 81 -23.21 -3.64 9.09
C LYS A 81 -24.48 -2.79 8.88
N ASN A 82 -25.67 -3.29 9.21
CA ASN A 82 -26.96 -2.60 9.08
C ASN A 82 -27.49 -2.05 10.41
N ILE A 83 -26.86 -2.39 11.54
CA ILE A 83 -27.25 -1.93 12.90
C ILE A 83 -27.27 -0.39 12.96
N VAL A 84 -26.28 0.29 12.38
CA VAL A 84 -26.14 1.75 12.46
C VAL A 84 -27.05 2.49 11.47
N LYS A 85 -27.67 1.80 10.51
CA LYS A 85 -28.39 2.44 9.40
C LYS A 85 -29.76 3.02 9.82
N ASN A 86 -30.29 2.59 10.97
CA ASN A 86 -31.59 3.02 11.49
C ASN A 86 -31.50 3.92 12.74
N GLU A 87 -30.29 4.28 13.19
CA GLU A 87 -30.12 5.00 14.48
C GLU A 87 -30.11 6.53 14.37
N GLY A 88 -30.35 7.11 13.19
CA GLY A 88 -30.65 8.54 13.04
C GLY A 88 -29.72 9.49 13.82
N PHE A 89 -28.51 9.70 13.31
CA PHE A 89 -27.72 10.88 13.66
C PHE A 89 -28.08 12.05 12.72
#